data_AF-A0A2A5EML1-F1
#
_entry.id   AF-A0A2A5EML1-F1
#
_cell.length_a   1.000
_cell.length_b   1.000
_cell.length_c   1.000
_cell.angle_alpha   90.00
_cell.angle_beta   90.00
_cell.angle_gamma   90.00
#
_symmetry.space_group_name_H-M   'P 1'
#
loop_
_entity.id
_entity.type
_entity.pdbx_description
1 polymer ?
#
loop_
_entity_poly.entity_id
_entity_poly.type
_entity_poly.pdbx_seq_one_letter_code
_entity_poly.pdbx_strand_id
1 'polypeptide(L)'
;MIFVEQKLDAVGVVANAVAKTVCTCVFVAGRGLDECVADNPPGFNLAVASLDEREQAVDSSFYWIIRGRAHYEGATGCMLE
;
A
#
# COMPACT_ATOMS: atom_id res chain seq x y z
N MET A 1 -20.46 15.47 10.85
CA MET A 1 -19.41 14.57 11.37
C MET A 1 -19.30 13.32 10.51
N ILE A 2 -20.41 12.61 10.24
CA ILE A 2 -20.50 11.41 9.39
C ILE A 2 -19.74 11.49 8.04
N PHE A 3 -19.82 12.62 7.33
CA PHE A 3 -19.12 12.79 6.04
C PHE A 3 -17.58 12.84 6.14
N VAL A 4 -17.03 13.25 7.29
CA VAL A 4 -15.57 13.29 7.51
C VAL A 4 -15.05 11.90 7.84
N GLU A 5 -15.78 11.16 8.67
CA GLU A 5 -15.48 9.77 9.03
C GLU A 5 -15.45 8.87 7.79
N GLN A 6 -16.48 8.93 6.93
CA GLN A 6 -16.51 8.15 5.68
C GLN A 6 -15.35 8.49 4.72
N LYS A 7 -14.88 9.75 4.73
CA LYS A 7 -13.73 10.15 3.90
C LYS A 7 -12.42 9.60 4.46
N LEU A 8 -12.27 9.56 5.78
CA LEU A 8 -11.11 8.95 6.44
C LEU A 8 -11.07 7.44 6.19
N ASP A 9 -12.20 6.76 6.28
CA ASP A 9 -12.31 5.33 5.99
C ASP A 9 -11.92 5.04 4.52
N ALA A 10 -12.42 5.84 3.58
CA ALA A 10 -12.07 5.71 2.17
C ALA A 10 -10.57 5.87 1.92
N VAL A 11 -9.92 6.82 2.60
CA VAL A 11 -8.47 7.02 2.51
C VAL A 11 -7.69 5.86 3.16
N GLY A 12 -8.20 5.28 4.24
CA GLY A 12 -7.64 4.07 4.84
C GLY A 12 -7.68 2.87 3.88
N VAL A 13 -8.80 2.70 3.17
CA VAL A 13 -8.91 1.68 2.11
C VAL A 13 -7.87 1.91 1.02
N VAL A 14 -7.66 3.16 0.59
CA VAL A 14 -6.65 3.49 -0.42
C VAL A 14 -5.24 3.15 0.07
N ALA A 15 -4.87 3.51 1.31
CA ALA A 15 -3.57 3.16 1.87
C ALA A 15 -3.35 1.63 1.84
N ASN A 16 -4.28 0.87 2.40
CA ASN A 16 -4.20 -0.60 2.39
C ASN A 16 -4.12 -1.18 0.97
N ALA A 17 -4.92 -0.67 0.04
CA ALA A 17 -4.90 -1.12 -1.35
C ALA A 17 -3.54 -0.85 -2.02
N VAL A 18 -2.95 0.34 -1.78
CA VAL A 18 -1.62 0.71 -2.27
C VAL A 18 -0.55 -0.20 -1.68
N ALA A 19 -0.51 -0.37 -0.35
CA ALA A 19 0.45 -1.24 0.31
C ALA A 19 0.41 -2.68 -0.25
N LYS A 20 -0.78 -3.28 -0.32
CA LYS A 20 -0.95 -4.67 -0.80
C LYS A 20 -0.59 -4.82 -2.28
N THR A 21 -0.98 -3.86 -3.12
CA THR A 21 -0.72 -3.90 -4.57
C THR A 21 0.77 -3.76 -4.85
N VAL A 22 1.42 -2.76 -4.24
CA VAL A 22 2.86 -2.53 -4.41
C VAL A 22 3.67 -3.68 -3.82
N CYS A 23 3.30 -4.21 -2.65
CA CYS A 23 3.93 -5.41 -2.08
C CYS A 23 3.86 -6.59 -3.06
N THR A 24 2.70 -6.84 -3.65
CA THR A 24 2.53 -7.95 -4.60
C THR A 24 3.39 -7.75 -5.84
N CYS A 25 3.42 -6.53 -6.37
CA CYS A 25 4.25 -6.20 -7.52
C CYS A 25 5.75 -6.36 -7.23
N VAL A 26 6.22 -5.96 -6.05
CA VAL A 26 7.64 -6.07 -5.68
C VAL A 26 8.01 -7.52 -5.36
N PHE A 27 7.34 -8.16 -4.40
CA PHE A 27 7.78 -9.44 -3.84
C PHE A 27 7.26 -10.67 -4.58
N VAL A 28 6.07 -10.58 -5.20
CA VAL A 28 5.50 -11.70 -5.98
C VAL A 28 5.91 -11.60 -7.44
N ALA A 29 5.80 -10.42 -8.05
CA ALA A 29 6.16 -10.22 -9.46
C ALA A 29 7.65 -9.90 -9.68
N GLY A 30 8.42 -9.61 -8.62
CA GLY A 30 9.86 -9.41 -8.69
C GLY A 30 10.28 -8.10 -9.36
N ARG A 31 9.43 -7.06 -9.31
CA ARG A 31 9.67 -5.77 -9.97
C ARG A 31 10.22 -4.72 -9.02
N GLY A 32 10.82 -3.66 -9.58
CA GLY A 32 11.29 -2.52 -8.80
C GLY A 32 10.14 -1.67 -8.24
N LEU A 33 10.34 -1.05 -7.08
CA LEU A 33 9.33 -0.20 -6.42
C LEU A 33 8.79 0.89 -7.34
N ASP A 34 9.68 1.63 -8.02
CA ASP A 34 9.28 2.75 -8.88
C ASP A 34 8.41 2.30 -10.07
N GLU A 35 8.70 1.12 -10.63
CA GLU A 35 7.87 0.54 -11.69
C GLU A 35 6.48 0.17 -11.17
N CYS A 36 6.41 -0.39 -9.97
CA CYS A 36 5.15 -0.74 -9.32
C CYS A 36 4.30 0.50 -9.00
N VAL A 37 4.93 1.58 -8.53
CA VAL A 37 4.25 2.84 -8.26
C VAL A 37 3.78 3.51 -9.55
N ALA A 38 4.53 3.38 -10.65
CA ALA A 38 4.14 3.93 -11.95
C ALA A 38 2.86 3.28 -12.52
N ASP A 39 2.59 2.02 -12.18
CA ASP A 39 1.40 1.27 -12.62
C ASP A 39 0.16 1.52 -11.76
N ASN A 40 0.27 2.36 -10.72
CA ASN A 40 -0.84 2.64 -9.82
C ASN A 40 -2.04 3.26 -10.57
N PRO A 41 -3.26 2.74 -10.36
CA PRO A 41 -4.45 3.32 -10.97
C PRO A 41 -4.73 4.73 -10.41
N PRO A 42 -5.51 5.57 -11.12
CA PRO A 42 -5.93 6.86 -10.61
C PRO A 42 -6.53 6.77 -9.20
N GLY A 43 -6.09 7.65 -8.30
CA GLY A 43 -6.50 7.68 -6.88
C GLY A 43 -5.51 7.03 -5.93
N PHE A 44 -4.66 6.10 -6.39
CA PHE A 44 -3.62 5.50 -5.56
C PHE A 44 -2.48 6.48 -5.24
N ASN A 45 -2.28 7.47 -6.10
CA ASN A 45 -1.36 8.59 -5.90
C ASN A 45 -1.66 9.46 -4.67
N LEU A 46 -2.82 9.25 -4.01
CA LEU A 46 -3.12 9.85 -2.73
C LEU A 46 -2.26 9.27 -1.61
N ALA A 47 -1.86 8.00 -1.70
CA ALA A 47 -0.98 7.37 -0.74
C ALA A 47 0.44 7.22 -1.31
N VAL A 48 1.44 7.50 -0.48
CA VAL A 48 2.85 7.32 -0.80
C VAL A 48 3.29 5.96 -0.27
N ALA A 49 3.84 5.11 -1.14
CA ALA A 49 4.37 3.81 -0.77
C ALA A 49 5.89 3.87 -0.51
N SER A 50 6.37 3.06 0.44
CA SER A 50 7.79 2.87 0.73
C SER A 50 8.06 1.40 1.05
N LEU A 51 9.20 0.89 0.58
CA LEU A 51 9.61 -0.49 0.80
C LEU A 51 10.40 -0.63 2.11
N ASP A 52 10.01 -1.58 2.96
CA ASP A 52 10.87 -2.09 4.03
C ASP A 52 11.44 -3.46 3.59
N GLU A 53 12.66 -3.43 3.07
CA GLU A 53 13.34 -4.62 2.57
C GLU A 53 13.70 -5.61 3.70
N ARG A 54 13.85 -5.14 4.94
CA ARG A 54 14.24 -6.00 6.06
C ARG A 54 13.07 -6.85 6.53
N GLU A 55 11.90 -6.25 6.58
CA GLU A 55 10.65 -6.93 6.96
C GLU A 55 9.93 -7.51 5.74
N GLN A 56 10.47 -7.38 4.52
CA GLN A 56 9.78 -7.75 3.28
C GLN A 56 8.34 -7.21 3.22
N ALA A 57 8.20 -5.93 3.55
CA ALA A 57 6.92 -5.26 3.67
C ALA A 57 6.88 -3.97 2.83
N VAL A 58 5.67 -3.52 2.51
CA VAL A 58 5.44 -2.20 1.94
C VAL A 58 4.54 -1.41 2.88
N ASP A 59 5.04 -0.26 3.28
CA ASP A 59 4.29 0.78 3.97
C ASP A 59 3.64 1.70 2.95
N SER A 60 2.47 2.20 3.29
CA SER A 60 1.79 3.25 2.55
C SER A 60 1.24 4.29 3.51
N SER A 61 1.21 5.55 3.10
CA SER A 61 0.56 6.57 3.92
C SER A 61 -0.08 7.70 3.12
N PHE A 62 -1.20 8.19 3.64
CA PHE A 62 -1.82 9.43 3.20
C PHE A 62 -1.47 10.55 4.18
N TYR A 63 -0.73 11.55 3.71
CA TYR A 63 -0.19 12.66 4.50
C TYR A 63 0.44 12.22 5.84
N TRP A 64 1.09 11.04 5.90
CA TRP A 64 1.73 10.47 7.10
C TRP A 64 0.79 10.09 8.27
N ILE A 65 -0.51 10.39 8.15
CA ILE A 65 -1.51 10.21 9.22
C ILE A 65 -2.16 8.83 9.10
N ILE A 66 -2.76 8.55 7.95
CA ILE A 66 -3.41 7.27 7.68
C ILE A 66 -2.37 6.35 7.05
N ARG A 67 -2.22 5.15 7.61
CA ARG A 67 -1.21 4.18 7.18
C ARG A 67 -1.89 2.88 6.79
N GLY A 68 -1.29 2.21 5.82
CA GLY A 68 -1.56 0.82 5.50
C GLY A 68 -0.23 0.11 5.32
N ARG A 69 -0.14 -1.14 5.76
CA ARG A 69 1.06 -1.94 5.63
C ARG A 69 0.70 -3.32 5.09
N ALA A 70 1.53 -3.84 4.21
CA ALA A 70 1.41 -5.19 3.70
C ALA A 70 2.75 -5.92 3.79
N HIS A 71 2.74 -7.10 4.43
CA HIS A 71 3.90 -7.96 4.59
C HIS A 71 3.82 -9.15 3.62
N TYR A 72 4.94 -9.49 2.99
CA TYR A 72 5.02 -10.65 2.11
C TYR A 72 5.22 -11.95 2.89
N GLU A 73 4.29 -12.89 2.75
CA GLU A 73 4.31 -14.19 3.42
C GLU A 73 4.37 -15.35 2.40
N GLY A 74 5.48 -15.46 1.67
CA GLY A 74 5.79 -16.61 0.82
C GLY A 74 4.61 -17.10 -0.04
N ALA A 75 4.15 -18.32 0.22
CA ALA A 75 3.06 -18.96 -0.55
C ALA A 75 1.70 -18.25 -0.43
N THR A 76 1.47 -17.47 0.63
CA THR A 76 0.22 -16.72 0.84
C THR A 76 0.21 -15.41 0.05
N GLY A 77 1.38 -14.89 -0.31
CA GLY A 77 1.53 -13.59 -0.97
C GLY A 77 1.52 -12.44 0.05
N CYS A 78 1.04 -11.26 -0.35
CA CYS A 78 1.07 -10.07 0.50
C CYS A 78 -0.18 -9.94 1.38
N MET A 79 0.02 -9.91 2.69
CA MET A 79 -1.02 -9.83 3.71
C MET A 79 -1.05 -8.45 4.34
N LEU A 80 -2.25 -7.91 4.58
CA LEU A 80 -2.41 -6.63 5.27
C LEU A 80 -2.24 -6.82 6.78
N GLU A 81 -1.68 -5.81 7.43
CA GLU A 81 -1.61 -5.67 8.89
C GLU A 81 -2.77 -4.84 9.46
#